data_AF-A0A1D1UQD0-F1
#
_entry.id   AF-A0A1D1UQD0-F1
#
_cell.length_a   1.000
_cell.length_b   1.000
_cell.length_c   1.000
_cell.angle_alpha   90.00
_cell.angle_beta   90.00
_cell.angle_gamma   90.00
#
_symmetry.space_group_name_H-M   'P 1'
#
loop_
_entity.id
_entity.type
_entity.pdbx_description
1 polymer ?
#
loop_
_entity_poly.entity_id
_entity_poly.type
_entity_poly.pdbx_seq_one_letter_code
_entity_poly.pdbx_strand_id
1 'polypeptide(L)'
;MYGNKDSDAARLRSGSGGMLKINDSPLIKAQNVVMVPGGSDALACVAPSPDRKCVDAGDIRVNLHTGLVALHSLFLREHNRIAQFLFTRLPGATDETTFQMTRKIVGAMVQHISYKEMIPLILGRRLYNDGRNGVALRDTGYSNSYNPDVDATVTVEFAAAAFRLHTLAGNELPVLQDNGTETPFFLHFFNPNMWYKAGVLDQLIAGMARKRAQNFDVDFSFVFQNQMYKPPNRSTGFDQLAMNVQRGRDHGVPTYLQMRKFCGLPPINSLSDLERVTSPQNAANLASIYKNINDVDFFAGGMSEKPVNGEGLSGPTFACILTEQFRRLKNGDRFFYENENVFTPSQLQEIRKVSLATIMCLNSPINNVQARVLEAHSATNPLMSCQDIIARSSMRLDAFL
;
A
#
# COMPACT_ATOMS: atom_id res chain seq x y z
N MET A 1 -2.78 10.72 1.36
CA MET A 1 -2.07 11.88 1.96
C MET A 1 -2.83 13.18 1.78
N TYR A 2 -2.98 13.68 0.55
CA TYR A 2 -3.42 15.06 0.27
C TYR A 2 -4.94 15.29 0.17
N GLY A 3 -5.73 14.23 0.04
CA GLY A 3 -7.17 14.33 -0.19
C GLY A 3 -7.54 14.28 -1.68
N ASN A 4 -8.82 14.09 -1.96
CA ASN A 4 -9.35 13.99 -3.32
C ASN A 4 -10.23 15.20 -3.70
N LYS A 5 -10.33 16.19 -2.81
CA LYS A 5 -11.03 17.47 -3.02
C LYS A 5 -10.13 18.62 -2.56
N ASP A 6 -10.31 19.80 -3.14
CA ASP A 6 -9.57 21.00 -2.74
C ASP A 6 -9.79 21.35 -1.27
N SER A 7 -11.01 21.13 -0.75
CA SER A 7 -11.34 21.30 0.66
C SER A 7 -10.54 20.37 1.58
N ASP A 8 -10.25 19.14 1.15
CA ASP A 8 -9.46 18.19 1.92
C ASP A 8 -8.01 18.67 2.01
N ALA A 9 -7.44 19.07 0.87
CA ALA A 9 -6.07 19.57 0.80
C ALA A 9 -5.90 20.85 1.64
N ALA A 10 -6.82 21.82 1.51
CA ALA A 10 -6.81 23.04 2.29
C ALA A 10 -6.90 22.76 3.81
N ARG A 11 -7.74 21.80 4.22
CA ARG A 11 -7.90 21.40 5.61
C ARG A 11 -6.62 20.76 6.19
N LEU A 12 -5.89 19.99 5.38
CA LEU A 12 -4.70 19.23 5.81
C LEU A 12 -3.39 20.03 5.78
N ARG A 13 -3.35 21.17 5.08
CA ARG A 13 -2.17 22.05 4.99
C ARG A 13 -1.99 22.91 6.22
N SER A 14 -0.75 23.17 6.61
CA SER A 14 -0.40 24.11 7.69
C SER A 14 -0.69 25.57 7.30
N GLY A 15 -0.63 25.88 6.00
CA GLY A 15 -0.66 27.24 5.46
C GLY A 15 0.67 27.98 5.61
N SER A 16 1.75 27.28 5.94
CA SER A 16 3.10 27.85 6.05
C SER A 16 4.16 26.88 5.53
N GLY A 17 5.09 27.41 4.73
CA GLY A 17 6.25 26.68 4.21
C GLY A 17 5.90 25.54 3.25
N GLY A 18 4.67 25.48 2.74
CA GLY A 18 4.15 24.39 1.93
C GLY A 18 3.92 23.08 2.69
N MET A 19 3.85 23.12 4.03
CA MET A 19 3.80 21.92 4.86
C MET A 19 2.38 21.38 5.08
N LEU A 20 2.32 20.12 5.51
CA LEU A 20 1.13 19.50 6.08
C LEU A 20 1.05 19.73 7.60
N LYS A 21 -0.17 19.83 8.13
CA LYS A 21 -0.43 19.87 9.58
C LYS A 21 0.07 18.60 10.25
N ILE A 22 0.52 18.73 11.49
CA ILE A 22 0.96 17.62 12.34
C ILE A 22 0.07 17.53 13.57
N ASN A 23 0.12 16.40 14.28
CA ASN A 23 -0.61 16.22 15.53
C ASN A 23 -0.15 17.22 16.58
N ASP A 24 -1.10 17.95 17.17
CA ASP A 24 -0.85 19.00 18.16
C ASP A 24 -1.07 18.53 19.61
N SER A 25 -1.45 17.27 19.81
CA SER A 25 -1.65 16.65 21.12
C SER A 25 -0.40 16.80 22.00
N PRO A 26 -0.55 17.19 23.28
CA PRO A 26 0.55 17.21 24.24
C PRO A 26 1.28 15.87 24.36
N LEU A 27 0.56 14.75 24.22
CA LEU A 27 1.11 13.39 24.32
C LEU A 27 2.10 13.09 23.19
N ILE A 28 1.86 13.60 21.99
CA ILE A 28 2.74 13.41 20.83
C ILE A 28 3.92 14.37 20.90
N LYS A 29 3.67 15.63 21.28
CA LYS A 29 4.72 16.64 21.49
C LYS A 29 5.74 16.18 22.54
N ALA A 30 5.27 15.60 23.66
CA ALA A 30 6.14 15.07 24.71
C ALA A 30 7.05 13.92 24.25
N GLN A 31 6.67 13.21 23.19
CA GLN A 31 7.47 12.13 22.60
C GLN A 31 8.47 12.63 21.55
N ASN A 32 8.40 13.91 21.14
CA ASN A 32 9.15 14.46 20.02
C ASN A 32 8.95 13.67 18.71
N VAL A 33 7.72 13.19 18.47
CA VAL A 33 7.35 12.41 17.29
C VAL A 33 6.46 13.24 16.36
N VAL A 34 6.73 13.18 15.06
CA VAL A 34 5.84 13.75 14.04
C VAL A 34 4.81 12.69 13.62
N MET A 35 3.54 13.05 13.69
CA MET A 35 2.41 12.18 13.39
C MET A 35 1.35 12.96 12.61
N VAL A 36 0.54 12.24 11.83
CA VAL A 36 -0.67 12.79 11.20
C VAL A 36 -1.55 13.60 12.18
N PRO A 37 -2.20 14.68 11.71
CA PRO A 37 -2.96 15.56 12.57
C PRO A 37 -4.13 14.84 13.25
N GLY A 38 -4.57 15.37 14.39
CA GLY A 38 -5.81 14.93 15.01
C GLY A 38 -7.01 15.29 14.14
N GLY A 39 -7.95 14.35 14.01
CA GLY A 39 -9.19 14.49 13.25
C GLY A 39 -10.43 14.34 14.12
N SER A 40 -11.58 14.43 13.47
CA SER A 40 -12.86 14.09 14.09
C SER A 40 -13.04 12.57 14.18
N ASP A 41 -13.97 12.15 15.04
CA ASP A 41 -14.49 10.79 15.01
C ASP A 41 -15.07 10.50 13.62
N ALA A 42 -14.72 9.34 13.07
CA ALA A 42 -15.09 8.93 11.72
C ALA A 42 -15.02 7.40 11.60
N LEU A 43 -15.84 6.86 10.70
CA LEU A 43 -16.03 5.40 10.57
C LEU A 43 -16.42 4.78 11.93
N ALA A 44 -15.56 3.93 12.50
CA ALA A 44 -15.75 3.32 13.82
C ALA A 44 -14.71 3.79 14.85
N CYS A 45 -13.90 4.80 14.52
CA CYS A 45 -12.97 5.40 15.47
C CYS A 45 -13.70 6.41 16.36
N VAL A 46 -13.46 6.31 17.66
CA VAL A 46 -14.00 7.22 18.68
C VAL A 46 -12.86 7.69 19.57
N ALA A 47 -12.70 9.01 19.69
CA ALA A 47 -11.69 9.61 20.55
C ALA A 47 -12.00 9.35 22.04
N PRO A 48 -11.11 8.68 22.81
CA PRO A 48 -11.31 8.48 24.25
C PRO A 48 -11.10 9.77 25.08
N SER A 49 -10.38 10.76 24.55
CA SER A 49 -10.18 12.06 25.21
C SER A 49 -9.77 13.14 24.20
N PRO A 50 -9.82 14.44 24.57
CA PRO A 50 -9.37 15.53 23.70
C PRO A 50 -7.90 15.43 23.26
N ASP A 51 -7.05 14.80 24.08
CA ASP A 51 -5.63 14.59 23.79
C ASP A 51 -5.33 13.33 22.98
N ARG A 52 -6.32 12.45 22.78
CA ARG A 52 -6.23 11.18 22.04
C ARG A 52 -7.29 11.12 20.96
N LYS A 53 -7.22 12.02 19.99
CA LYS A 53 -8.21 12.07 18.90
C LYS A 53 -8.08 10.88 17.95
N CYS A 54 -9.12 10.62 17.16
CA CYS A 54 -8.90 9.97 15.88
C CYS A 54 -7.91 10.81 15.04
N VAL A 55 -7.33 10.23 14.01
CA VAL A 55 -6.38 10.93 13.14
C VAL A 55 -6.99 11.31 11.82
N ASP A 56 -6.38 12.30 11.18
CA ASP A 56 -6.87 12.87 9.94
C ASP A 56 -5.84 12.75 8.82
N ALA A 57 -6.33 12.46 7.62
CA ALA A 57 -5.55 12.40 6.41
C ALA A 57 -6.47 12.58 5.19
N GLY A 58 -5.86 12.60 4.00
CA GLY A 58 -6.61 12.62 2.74
C GLY A 58 -7.44 11.36 2.41
N ASP A 59 -7.40 10.32 3.24
CA ASP A 59 -8.24 9.14 3.10
C ASP A 59 -8.86 8.80 4.46
N ILE A 60 -10.18 8.61 4.48
CA ILE A 60 -10.96 8.39 5.72
C ILE A 60 -10.55 7.11 6.47
N ARG A 61 -9.93 6.15 5.77
CA ARG A 61 -9.51 4.87 6.36
C ARG A 61 -8.19 4.97 7.11
N VAL A 62 -7.56 6.14 7.22
CA VAL A 62 -6.32 6.30 8.00
C VAL A 62 -6.43 5.73 9.43
N ASN A 63 -7.61 5.79 10.03
CA ASN A 63 -7.91 5.25 11.36
C ASN A 63 -8.09 3.73 11.40
N LEU A 64 -7.96 3.01 10.28
CA LEU A 64 -8.31 1.60 10.18
C LEU A 64 -7.50 0.78 11.18
N HIS A 65 -6.18 0.92 11.19
CA HIS A 65 -5.31 0.31 12.19
C HIS A 65 -4.02 1.12 12.38
N THR A 66 -3.36 0.96 13.53
CA THR A 66 -2.15 1.70 13.90
C THR A 66 -1.01 1.59 12.87
N GLY A 67 -0.85 0.44 12.21
CA GLY A 67 0.13 0.27 11.12
C GLY A 67 -0.08 1.24 9.93
N LEU A 68 -1.34 1.54 9.59
CA LEU A 68 -1.66 2.49 8.52
C LEU A 68 -1.38 3.93 8.96
N VAL A 69 -1.68 4.27 10.23
CA VAL A 69 -1.31 5.57 10.84
C VAL A 69 0.20 5.78 10.80
N ALA A 70 0.98 4.73 11.07
CA ALA A 70 2.44 4.79 11.01
C ALA A 70 2.94 5.06 9.57
N LEU A 71 2.40 4.35 8.58
CA LEU A 71 2.75 4.56 7.17
C LEU A 71 2.36 5.97 6.67
N HIS A 72 1.17 6.46 7.02
CA HIS A 72 0.76 7.82 6.70
C HIS A 72 1.66 8.86 7.37
N SER A 73 2.06 8.63 8.63
CA SER A 73 2.98 9.51 9.34
C SER A 73 4.37 9.52 8.71
N LEU A 74 4.86 8.37 8.21
CA LEU A 74 6.12 8.26 7.49
C LEU A 74 6.14 9.16 6.23
N PHE A 75 5.10 9.08 5.39
CA PHE A 75 5.02 9.92 4.19
C PHE A 75 4.70 11.39 4.49
N LEU A 76 4.05 11.68 5.62
CA LEU A 76 3.88 13.06 6.08
C LEU A 76 5.23 13.68 6.45
N ARG A 77 6.06 12.95 7.20
CA ARG A 77 7.41 13.37 7.56
C ARG A 77 8.23 13.66 6.31
N GLU A 78 8.17 12.77 5.31
CA GLU A 78 8.88 12.97 4.05
C GLU A 78 8.39 14.21 3.30
N HIS A 79 7.08 14.44 3.26
CA HIS A 79 6.54 15.68 2.69
C HIS A 79 7.10 16.92 3.40
N ASN A 80 6.98 16.99 4.72
CA ASN A 80 7.44 18.18 5.46
C ASN A 80 8.97 18.36 5.39
N ARG A 81 9.74 17.27 5.30
CA ARG A 81 11.20 17.32 5.08
C ARG A 81 11.57 17.97 3.74
N ILE A 82 10.89 17.56 2.67
CA ILE A 82 11.10 18.13 1.33
C ILE A 82 10.58 19.57 1.26
N ALA A 83 9.39 19.85 1.80
CA ALA A 83 8.81 21.19 1.83
C ALA A 83 9.73 22.19 2.56
N GLN A 84 10.26 21.82 3.72
CA GLN A 84 11.23 22.64 4.45
C GLN A 84 12.48 22.93 3.61
N PHE A 85 13.03 21.91 2.93
CA PHE A 85 14.20 22.08 2.07
C PHE A 85 13.92 23.09 0.95
N LEU A 86 12.82 22.90 0.20
CA LEU A 86 12.45 23.75 -0.92
C LEU A 86 12.15 25.18 -0.46
N PHE A 87 11.35 25.36 0.58
CA PHE A 87 10.99 26.69 1.08
C PHE A 87 12.21 27.50 1.53
N THR A 88 13.21 26.83 2.12
CA THR A 88 14.43 27.49 2.64
C THR A 88 15.40 27.87 1.52
N ARG A 89 15.45 27.09 0.43
CA ARG A 89 16.51 27.20 -0.59
C ARG A 89 16.05 27.79 -1.91
N LEU A 90 14.76 27.73 -2.24
CA LEU A 90 14.22 28.24 -3.49
C LEU A 90 13.87 29.73 -3.32
N PRO A 91 14.56 30.66 -4.02
CA PRO A 91 14.29 32.08 -3.90
C PRO A 91 12.85 32.43 -4.31
N GLY A 92 12.14 33.19 -3.47
CA GLY A 92 10.77 33.62 -3.76
C GLY A 92 9.70 32.54 -3.65
N ALA A 93 10.03 31.36 -3.09
CA ALA A 93 9.07 30.29 -2.88
C ALA A 93 7.91 30.72 -1.97
N THR A 94 6.69 30.52 -2.44
CA THR A 94 5.46 30.72 -1.64
C THR A 94 5.04 29.42 -0.97
N ASP A 95 4.11 29.49 0.00
CA ASP A 95 3.47 28.30 0.57
C ASP A 95 2.86 27.41 -0.52
N GLU A 96 2.12 28.01 -1.47
CA GLU A 96 1.46 27.27 -2.54
C GLU A 96 2.46 26.59 -3.49
N THR A 97 3.45 27.34 -3.98
CA THR A 97 4.47 26.80 -4.89
C THR A 97 5.21 25.65 -4.23
N THR A 98 5.59 25.82 -2.95
CA THR A 98 6.30 24.79 -2.20
C THR A 98 5.44 23.55 -1.99
N PHE A 99 4.16 23.73 -1.61
CA PHE A 99 3.24 22.61 -1.41
C PHE A 99 3.06 21.79 -2.68
N GLN A 100 2.83 22.44 -3.83
CA GLN A 100 2.59 21.73 -5.09
C GLN A 100 3.86 21.04 -5.61
N MET A 101 5.03 21.68 -5.51
CA MET A 101 6.31 21.04 -5.86
C MET A 101 6.56 19.81 -4.98
N THR A 102 6.38 19.95 -3.67
CA THR A 102 6.55 18.85 -2.72
C THR A 102 5.56 17.71 -2.98
N ARG A 103 4.27 18.05 -3.15
CA ARG A 103 3.21 17.08 -3.48
C ARG A 103 3.54 16.30 -4.74
N LYS A 104 4.04 16.96 -5.77
CA LYS A 104 4.45 16.36 -7.04
C LYS A 104 5.62 15.39 -6.85
N ILE A 105 6.65 15.79 -6.11
CA ILE A 105 7.82 14.94 -5.80
C ILE A 105 7.39 13.70 -5.01
N VAL A 106 6.64 13.86 -3.93
CA VAL A 106 6.16 12.73 -3.11
C VAL A 106 5.23 11.81 -3.91
N GLY A 107 4.39 12.37 -4.80
CA GLY A 107 3.58 11.57 -5.73
C GLY A 107 4.43 10.69 -6.63
N ALA A 108 5.52 11.25 -7.18
CA ALA A 108 6.48 10.51 -7.98
C ALA A 108 7.21 9.41 -7.18
N MET A 109 7.57 9.68 -5.92
CA MET A 109 8.15 8.66 -5.04
C MET A 109 7.20 7.47 -4.83
N VAL A 110 5.93 7.75 -4.56
CA VAL A 110 4.91 6.70 -4.37
C VAL A 110 4.71 5.90 -5.66
N GLN A 111 4.64 6.57 -6.82
CA GLN A 111 4.60 5.88 -8.12
C GLN A 111 5.85 5.01 -8.33
N HIS A 112 7.04 5.55 -8.11
CA HIS A 112 8.30 4.82 -8.30
C HIS A 112 8.38 3.59 -7.39
N ILE A 113 8.15 3.73 -6.09
CA ILE A 113 8.19 2.62 -5.12
C ILE A 113 7.14 1.56 -5.48
N SER A 114 5.91 1.97 -5.81
CA SER A 114 4.84 1.03 -6.16
C SER A 114 5.21 0.19 -7.39
N TYR A 115 5.70 0.82 -8.45
CA TYR A 115 6.01 0.12 -9.70
C TYR A 115 7.37 -0.58 -9.68
N LYS A 116 8.37 -0.07 -8.95
CA LYS A 116 9.71 -0.66 -8.89
C LYS A 116 9.84 -1.76 -7.84
N GLU A 117 9.20 -1.60 -6.69
CA GLU A 117 9.37 -2.50 -5.55
C GLU A 117 8.16 -3.41 -5.31
N MET A 118 6.93 -2.88 -5.33
CA MET A 118 5.75 -3.66 -4.94
C MET A 118 5.19 -4.53 -6.07
N ILE A 119 4.91 -3.93 -7.24
CA ILE A 119 4.25 -4.63 -8.36
C ILE A 119 5.04 -5.86 -8.86
N PRO A 120 6.38 -5.84 -9.00
CA PRO A 120 7.13 -7.02 -9.43
C PRO A 120 7.02 -8.20 -8.44
N LEU A 121 6.81 -7.93 -7.14
CA LEU A 121 6.59 -8.97 -6.14
C LEU A 121 5.19 -9.58 -6.26
N ILE A 122 4.19 -8.76 -6.56
CA ILE A 122 2.81 -9.21 -6.72
C ILE A 122 2.64 -10.03 -8.02
N LEU A 123 3.14 -9.51 -9.14
CA LEU A 123 2.97 -10.11 -10.47
C LEU A 123 4.01 -11.19 -10.80
N GLY A 124 5.14 -11.19 -10.12
CA GLY A 124 6.33 -11.92 -10.53
C GLY A 124 7.16 -11.16 -11.57
N ARG A 125 8.47 -11.38 -11.55
CA ARG A 125 9.42 -10.64 -12.40
C ARG A 125 9.21 -10.91 -13.88
N ARG A 126 8.83 -12.14 -14.26
CA ARG A 126 8.57 -12.49 -15.65
C ARG A 126 7.43 -11.68 -16.27
N LEU A 127 6.27 -11.59 -15.60
CA LEU A 127 5.14 -10.81 -16.10
C LEU A 127 5.44 -9.31 -16.06
N TYR A 128 6.06 -8.84 -14.98
CA TYR A 128 6.43 -7.44 -14.86
C TYR A 128 7.36 -6.98 -16.00
N ASN A 129 8.38 -7.78 -16.34
CA ASN A 129 9.37 -7.44 -17.36
C ASN A 129 8.93 -7.73 -18.81
N ASP A 130 7.77 -8.36 -19.04
CA ASP A 130 7.27 -8.56 -20.40
C ASP A 130 6.80 -7.21 -20.98
N GLY A 131 7.53 -6.71 -21.98
CA GLY A 131 7.26 -5.41 -22.59
C GLY A 131 5.85 -5.26 -23.16
N ARG A 132 5.17 -6.37 -23.50
CA ARG A 132 3.78 -6.35 -23.98
C ARG A 132 2.78 -5.93 -22.89
N ASN A 133 3.14 -6.13 -21.62
CA ASN A 133 2.31 -5.75 -20.48
C ASN A 133 2.40 -4.25 -20.17
N GLY A 134 3.46 -3.56 -20.60
CA GLY A 134 3.59 -2.10 -20.46
C GLY A 134 3.73 -1.57 -19.02
N VAL A 135 3.85 -2.45 -18.02
CA VAL A 135 3.88 -2.07 -16.60
C VAL A 135 5.29 -1.66 -16.14
N ALA A 136 6.34 -2.32 -16.64
CA ALA A 136 7.71 -2.05 -16.22
C ALA A 136 8.14 -0.58 -16.40
N LEU A 137 8.86 -0.07 -15.42
CA LEU A 137 9.50 1.25 -15.47
C LEU A 137 10.73 1.23 -16.38
N ARG A 138 11.15 2.41 -16.84
CA ARG A 138 12.41 2.58 -17.55
C ARG A 138 13.54 2.87 -16.57
N ASP A 139 14.74 2.41 -16.90
CA ASP A 139 15.93 2.73 -16.11
C ASP A 139 16.51 4.12 -16.48
N THR A 140 16.28 4.60 -17.70
CA THR A 140 16.77 5.90 -18.19
C THR A 140 15.79 6.58 -19.15
N GLY A 141 15.96 7.90 -19.32
CA GLY A 141 15.15 8.74 -20.22
C GLY A 141 13.68 8.84 -19.82
N TYR A 142 12.86 9.36 -20.72
CA TYR A 142 11.40 9.46 -20.56
C TYR A 142 10.69 8.20 -21.03
N SER A 143 9.48 7.98 -20.52
CA SER A 143 8.52 7.01 -21.05
C SER A 143 7.67 7.66 -22.15
N ASN A 144 7.47 6.94 -23.25
CA ASN A 144 6.55 7.31 -24.33
C ASN A 144 5.25 6.48 -24.24
N SER A 145 4.91 5.99 -23.04
CA SER A 145 3.77 5.09 -22.83
C SER A 145 2.45 5.80 -22.56
N TYR A 146 2.47 7.13 -22.33
CA TYR A 146 1.25 7.89 -22.13
C TYR A 146 0.39 7.89 -23.39
N ASN A 147 -0.89 7.56 -23.21
CA ASN A 147 -1.90 7.62 -24.24
C ASN A 147 -3.18 8.24 -23.64
N PRO A 148 -3.63 9.40 -24.14
CA PRO A 148 -4.84 10.06 -23.63
C PRO A 148 -6.13 9.25 -23.83
N ASP A 149 -6.15 8.28 -24.74
CA ASP A 149 -7.30 7.41 -25.00
C ASP A 149 -7.40 6.22 -24.03
N VAL A 150 -6.40 6.04 -23.16
CA VAL A 150 -6.45 5.00 -22.11
C VAL A 150 -7.28 5.50 -20.93
N ASP A 151 -8.42 4.86 -20.70
CA ASP A 151 -9.20 5.10 -19.48
C ASP A 151 -8.43 4.61 -18.24
N ALA A 152 -8.04 5.51 -17.35
CA ALA A 152 -7.29 5.19 -16.12
C ALA A 152 -8.19 4.85 -14.93
N THR A 153 -9.52 4.79 -15.10
CA THR A 153 -10.46 4.45 -14.03
C THR A 153 -10.14 3.08 -13.43
N VAL A 154 -10.25 3.00 -12.10
CA VAL A 154 -10.10 1.74 -11.37
C VAL A 154 -11.32 0.86 -11.59
N THR A 155 -11.12 -0.37 -12.08
CA THR A 155 -12.22 -1.30 -12.34
C THR A 155 -12.71 -1.97 -11.06
N VAL A 156 -13.95 -2.45 -11.11
CA VAL A 156 -14.58 -3.11 -9.97
C VAL A 156 -13.91 -4.45 -9.64
N GLU A 157 -13.44 -5.19 -10.66
CA GLU A 157 -12.73 -6.45 -10.52
C GLU A 157 -11.40 -6.27 -9.78
N PHE A 158 -10.70 -5.16 -10.05
CA PHE A 158 -9.49 -4.79 -9.33
C PHE A 158 -9.78 -4.44 -7.87
N ALA A 159 -10.72 -3.52 -7.63
CA ALA A 159 -10.95 -2.95 -6.29
C ALA A 159 -11.75 -3.88 -5.35
N ALA A 160 -12.70 -4.64 -5.88
CA ALA A 160 -13.56 -5.53 -5.12
C ALA A 160 -12.96 -6.94 -4.95
N ALA A 161 -11.97 -7.34 -5.77
CA ALA A 161 -11.38 -8.67 -5.71
C ALA A 161 -9.85 -8.70 -5.84
N ALA A 162 -9.27 -8.47 -7.04
CA ALA A 162 -7.90 -8.87 -7.34
C ALA A 162 -6.83 -8.18 -6.47
N PHE A 163 -7.04 -6.91 -6.07
CA PHE A 163 -6.10 -6.17 -5.23
C PHE A 163 -6.39 -6.29 -3.72
N ARG A 164 -7.28 -7.19 -3.32
CA ARG A 164 -7.61 -7.46 -1.91
C ARG A 164 -6.62 -8.43 -1.28
N LEU A 165 -5.40 -7.96 -1.08
CA LEU A 165 -4.24 -8.70 -0.56
C LEU A 165 -4.30 -9.06 0.94
N HIS A 166 -5.50 -9.23 1.49
CA HIS A 166 -5.75 -9.33 2.93
C HIS A 166 -5.12 -10.56 3.59
N THR A 167 -4.89 -11.64 2.83
CA THR A 167 -4.27 -12.88 3.34
C THR A 167 -2.85 -12.65 3.84
N LEU A 168 -2.15 -11.65 3.31
CA LEU A 168 -0.78 -11.30 3.68
C LEU A 168 -0.67 -10.82 5.15
N ALA A 169 -1.80 -10.44 5.75
CA ALA A 169 -1.84 -9.94 7.12
C ALA A 169 -1.86 -11.06 8.16
N GLY A 170 -0.95 -10.97 9.14
CA GLY A 170 -0.86 -11.89 10.27
C GLY A 170 -1.80 -11.55 11.44
N ASN A 171 -1.74 -12.36 12.49
CA ASN A 171 -2.56 -12.20 13.70
C ASN A 171 -2.09 -11.06 14.61
N GLU A 172 -0.85 -10.58 14.47
CA GLU A 172 -0.24 -9.56 15.33
C GLU A 172 0.48 -8.49 14.51
N LEU A 173 0.58 -7.28 15.06
CA LEU A 173 1.52 -6.27 14.59
C LEU A 173 2.78 -6.26 15.48
N PRO A 174 3.95 -5.87 14.94
CA PRO A 174 5.23 -5.92 15.66
C PRO A 174 5.37 -4.78 16.67
N VAL A 175 4.45 -4.75 17.64
CA VAL A 175 4.44 -3.86 18.81
C VAL A 175 4.44 -4.75 20.04
N LEU A 176 5.42 -4.56 20.91
CA LEU A 176 5.55 -5.39 22.10
C LEU A 176 4.61 -4.91 23.21
N GLN A 177 3.99 -5.89 23.86
CA GLN A 177 3.30 -5.74 25.14
C GLN A 177 4.33 -5.80 26.29
N ASP A 178 3.90 -5.46 27.51
CA ASP A 178 4.78 -5.41 28.68
C ASP A 178 5.36 -6.79 29.04
N ASN A 179 4.67 -7.86 28.66
CA ASN A 179 5.13 -9.25 28.81
C ASN A 179 6.07 -9.72 27.69
N GLY A 180 6.47 -8.84 26.77
CA GLY A 180 7.37 -9.16 25.65
C GLY A 180 6.71 -9.86 24.45
N THR A 181 5.40 -10.10 24.47
CA THR A 181 4.67 -10.68 23.32
C THR A 181 4.23 -9.60 22.33
N GLU A 182 4.10 -9.97 21.05
CA GLU A 182 3.54 -9.05 20.05
C GLU A 182 2.05 -8.77 20.33
N THR A 183 1.60 -7.58 19.94
CA THR A 183 0.23 -7.13 20.19
C THR A 183 -0.72 -7.69 19.13
N PRO A 184 -1.79 -8.39 19.52
CA PRO A 184 -2.79 -8.88 18.58
C PRO A 184 -3.34 -7.78 17.67
N PHE A 185 -3.42 -8.06 16.37
CA PHE A 185 -3.79 -7.11 15.33
C PHE A 185 -5.17 -6.50 15.63
N PHE A 186 -6.11 -7.29 16.15
CA PHE A 186 -7.47 -6.79 16.43
C PHE A 186 -7.51 -5.60 17.40
N LEU A 187 -6.52 -5.45 18.30
CA LEU A 187 -6.43 -4.33 19.24
C LEU A 187 -6.04 -3.02 18.55
N HIS A 188 -5.47 -3.10 17.35
CA HIS A 188 -5.06 -1.93 16.57
C HIS A 188 -6.19 -1.31 15.77
N PHE A 189 -7.30 -2.02 15.55
CA PHE A 189 -8.40 -1.50 14.73
C PHE A 189 -9.09 -0.31 15.40
N PHE A 190 -9.17 0.82 14.70
CA PHE A 190 -9.90 2.02 15.13
C PHE A 190 -9.59 2.51 16.56
N ASN A 191 -8.37 2.28 17.04
CA ASN A 191 -8.04 2.45 18.45
C ASN A 191 -7.01 3.59 18.70
N PRO A 192 -7.47 4.79 19.10
CA PRO A 192 -6.57 5.88 19.47
C PRO A 192 -5.60 5.57 20.59
N ASN A 193 -5.98 4.74 21.57
CA ASN A 193 -5.05 4.40 22.64
C ASN A 193 -3.78 3.72 22.11
N MET A 194 -3.88 3.02 20.96
CA MET A 194 -2.73 2.35 20.36
C MET A 194 -1.78 3.31 19.65
N TRP A 195 -2.25 4.24 18.81
CA TRP A 195 -1.34 5.14 18.09
C TRP A 195 -0.80 6.31 18.91
N TYR A 196 -1.35 6.57 20.10
CA TYR A 196 -0.77 7.51 21.07
C TYR A 196 0.20 6.85 22.06
N LYS A 197 0.38 5.52 22.05
CA LYS A 197 1.36 4.82 22.90
C LYS A 197 2.77 5.29 22.56
N ALA A 198 3.59 5.49 23.59
CA ALA A 198 4.95 6.01 23.45
C ALA A 198 5.79 5.19 22.45
N GLY A 199 6.31 5.84 21.41
CA GLY A 199 7.21 5.24 20.42
C GLY A 199 6.59 4.20 19.47
N VAL A 200 5.27 3.99 19.54
CA VAL A 200 4.58 2.91 18.80
C VAL A 200 4.70 3.04 17.27
N LEU A 201 4.66 4.26 16.72
CA LEU A 201 4.71 4.47 15.28
C LEU A 201 6.06 4.07 14.71
N ASP A 202 7.15 4.43 15.39
CA ASP A 202 8.51 4.12 14.95
C ASP A 202 8.83 2.64 15.17
N GLN A 203 8.32 2.03 16.24
CA GLN A 203 8.36 0.57 16.43
C GLN A 203 7.65 -0.15 15.28
N LEU A 204 6.48 0.32 14.85
CA LEU A 204 5.75 -0.26 13.72
C LEU A 204 6.50 -0.12 12.40
N ILE A 205 7.04 1.07 12.10
CA ILE A 205 7.84 1.29 10.88
C ILE A 205 9.03 0.32 10.87
N ALA A 206 9.77 0.20 11.96
CA ALA A 206 10.92 -0.70 12.06
C ALA A 206 10.53 -2.18 12.04
N GLY A 207 9.50 -2.54 12.79
CA GLY A 207 9.05 -3.91 12.97
C GLY A 207 8.45 -4.49 11.71
N MET A 208 7.65 -3.73 10.96
CA MET A 208 7.01 -4.20 9.73
C MET A 208 8.01 -4.50 8.61
N ALA A 209 9.18 -3.83 8.58
CA ALA A 209 10.26 -4.15 7.64
C ALA A 209 11.02 -5.45 8.00
N ARG A 210 10.84 -5.96 9.23
CA ARG A 210 11.50 -7.18 9.71
C ARG A 210 10.55 -8.38 9.76
N LYS A 211 9.28 -8.14 10.08
CA LYS A 211 8.25 -9.16 10.17
C LYS A 211 7.87 -9.65 8.77
N ARG A 212 7.83 -10.97 8.57
CA ARG A 212 7.38 -11.57 7.31
C ARG A 212 5.86 -11.43 7.20
N ALA A 213 5.39 -11.12 5.99
CA ALA A 213 3.99 -11.28 5.64
C ALA A 213 3.59 -12.76 5.67
N GLN A 214 2.29 -13.02 5.83
CA GLN A 214 1.71 -14.33 5.55
C GLN A 214 1.71 -14.59 4.04
N ASN A 215 1.32 -15.80 3.62
CA ASN A 215 1.22 -16.16 2.22
C ASN A 215 0.00 -15.50 1.53
N PHE A 216 0.04 -15.45 0.20
CA PHE A 216 -1.12 -15.10 -0.61
C PHE A 216 -1.79 -16.36 -1.13
N ASP A 217 -2.68 -16.94 -0.30
CA ASP A 217 -3.38 -18.19 -0.56
C ASP A 217 -4.78 -18.17 0.07
N VAL A 218 -5.46 -19.33 0.09
CA VAL A 218 -6.82 -19.46 0.62
C VAL A 218 -6.90 -19.42 2.15
N ASP A 219 -5.76 -19.40 2.85
CA ASP A 219 -5.70 -19.44 4.31
C ASP A 219 -5.54 -18.02 4.87
N PHE A 220 -6.49 -17.62 5.71
CA PHE A 220 -6.45 -16.32 6.38
C PHE A 220 -6.09 -16.50 7.84
N SER A 221 -5.39 -15.50 8.39
CA SER A 221 -5.11 -15.45 9.81
C SER A 221 -6.41 -15.32 10.63
N PHE A 222 -6.42 -15.94 11.81
CA PHE A 222 -7.60 -16.01 12.69
C PHE A 222 -8.24 -14.65 12.96
N VAL A 223 -7.42 -13.60 13.13
CA VAL A 223 -7.93 -12.24 13.36
C VAL A 223 -8.78 -11.74 12.20
N PHE A 224 -8.38 -12.00 10.95
CA PHE A 224 -9.10 -11.52 9.78
C PHE A 224 -10.34 -12.38 9.45
N GLN A 225 -10.37 -13.62 9.90
CA GLN A 225 -11.56 -14.49 9.77
C GLN A 225 -12.60 -14.23 10.88
N ASN A 226 -12.17 -13.91 12.10
CA ASN A 226 -13.06 -13.97 13.27
C ASN A 226 -13.12 -12.70 14.10
N GLN A 227 -12.18 -11.77 13.92
CA GLN A 227 -12.00 -10.63 14.84
C GLN A 227 -11.81 -9.29 14.12
N MET A 228 -12.12 -9.22 12.82
CA MET A 228 -11.97 -7.95 12.10
C MET A 228 -12.96 -6.92 12.66
N TYR A 229 -12.46 -5.74 13.02
CA TYR A 229 -13.23 -4.67 13.67
C TYR A 229 -14.00 -5.12 14.93
N LYS A 230 -13.48 -6.14 15.63
CA LYS A 230 -14.08 -6.67 16.85
C LYS A 230 -14.12 -5.59 17.94
N PRO A 231 -15.31 -5.20 18.42
CA PRO A 231 -15.41 -4.31 19.58
C PRO A 231 -14.84 -4.98 20.83
N PRO A 232 -14.30 -4.22 21.80
CA PRO A 232 -13.71 -4.78 23.03
C PRO A 232 -14.67 -5.68 23.83
N ASN A 233 -15.97 -5.41 23.78
CA ASN A 233 -17.01 -6.12 24.52
C ASN A 233 -17.60 -7.34 23.79
N ARG A 234 -17.05 -7.74 22.64
CA ARG A 234 -17.52 -8.92 21.89
C ARG A 234 -16.42 -9.96 21.74
N SER A 235 -16.83 -11.23 21.72
CA SER A 235 -15.95 -12.38 21.47
C SER A 235 -15.59 -12.52 19.98
N THR A 236 -16.45 -12.06 19.08
CA THR A 236 -16.26 -12.13 17.62
C THR A 236 -16.44 -10.76 16.94
N GLY A 237 -15.75 -10.59 15.82
CA GLY A 237 -15.86 -9.46 14.88
C GLY A 237 -16.45 -9.92 13.55
N PHE A 238 -16.09 -9.21 12.49
CA PHE A 238 -16.43 -9.56 11.12
C PHE A 238 -15.43 -10.54 10.51
N ASP A 239 -15.90 -11.30 9.52
CA ASP A 239 -15.10 -12.16 8.66
C ASP A 239 -14.75 -11.41 7.37
N GLN A 240 -13.47 -11.13 7.16
CA GLN A 240 -12.98 -10.39 6.00
C GLN A 240 -13.12 -11.19 4.69
N LEU A 241 -13.01 -12.51 4.73
CA LEU A 241 -13.17 -13.37 3.55
C LEU A 241 -14.63 -13.37 3.10
N ALA A 242 -15.55 -13.61 4.04
CA ALA A 242 -16.98 -13.55 3.77
C ALA A 242 -17.39 -12.17 3.26
N MET A 243 -16.82 -11.09 3.83
CA MET A 243 -17.04 -9.73 3.34
C MET A 243 -16.51 -9.51 1.91
N ASN A 244 -15.35 -10.07 1.54
CA ASN A 244 -14.82 -9.93 0.18
C ASN A 244 -15.71 -10.66 -0.85
N VAL A 245 -16.14 -11.89 -0.54
CA VAL A 245 -17.07 -12.65 -1.39
C VAL A 245 -18.40 -11.89 -1.53
N GLN A 246 -18.99 -11.47 -0.41
CA GLN A 246 -20.25 -10.75 -0.43
C GLN A 246 -20.15 -9.38 -1.11
N ARG A 247 -19.00 -8.70 -0.99
CA ARG A 247 -18.72 -7.44 -1.70
C ARG A 247 -18.63 -7.64 -3.21
N GLY A 248 -18.05 -8.74 -3.67
CA GLY A 248 -18.02 -9.09 -5.09
C GLY A 248 -19.43 -9.21 -5.66
N ARG A 249 -20.34 -9.87 -4.92
CA ARG A 249 -21.76 -10.02 -5.29
C ARG A 249 -22.51 -8.70 -5.27
N ASP A 250 -22.34 -7.91 -4.21
CA ASP A 250 -22.91 -6.56 -4.06
C ASP A 250 -22.55 -5.65 -5.25
N HIS A 251 -21.31 -5.74 -5.71
CA HIS A 251 -20.79 -4.95 -6.82
C HIS A 251 -21.03 -5.55 -8.22
N GLY A 252 -21.69 -6.71 -8.31
CA GLY A 252 -21.95 -7.37 -9.60
C GLY A 252 -20.67 -7.79 -10.34
N VAL A 253 -19.61 -8.13 -9.61
CA VAL A 253 -18.36 -8.61 -10.20
C VAL A 253 -18.63 -9.90 -10.99
N PRO A 254 -18.15 -10.02 -12.26
CA PRO A 254 -18.35 -11.23 -13.05
C PRO A 254 -17.81 -12.48 -12.35
N THR A 255 -18.32 -13.66 -12.71
CA THR A 255 -17.87 -14.91 -12.09
C THR A 255 -16.42 -15.24 -12.46
N TYR A 256 -15.79 -16.11 -11.67
CA TYR A 256 -14.41 -16.51 -11.90
C TYR A 256 -14.14 -17.00 -13.33
N LEU A 257 -15.03 -17.84 -13.89
CA LEU A 257 -14.86 -18.35 -15.25
C LEU A 257 -15.07 -17.28 -16.33
N GLN A 258 -15.96 -16.31 -16.10
CA GLN A 258 -16.11 -15.16 -16.99
C GLN A 258 -14.82 -14.32 -17.01
N MET A 259 -14.21 -14.08 -15.85
CA MET A 259 -12.94 -13.37 -15.75
C MET A 259 -11.78 -14.12 -16.39
N ARG A 260 -11.72 -15.44 -16.24
CA ARG A 260 -10.75 -16.28 -16.97
C ARG A 260 -10.87 -16.14 -18.47
N LYS A 261 -12.11 -16.19 -18.98
CA LYS A 261 -12.41 -16.03 -20.41
C LYS A 261 -11.99 -14.64 -20.90
N PHE A 262 -12.29 -13.58 -20.14
CA PHE A 262 -11.85 -12.22 -20.43
C PHE A 262 -10.32 -12.14 -20.58
N CYS A 263 -9.59 -12.78 -19.68
CA CYS A 263 -8.13 -12.86 -19.71
C CYS A 263 -7.56 -13.80 -20.79
N GLY A 264 -8.40 -14.40 -21.64
CA GLY A 264 -7.96 -15.34 -22.69
C GLY A 264 -7.34 -16.62 -22.15
N LEU A 265 -7.62 -16.99 -20.90
CA LEU A 265 -7.07 -18.18 -20.26
C LEU A 265 -7.79 -19.45 -20.74
N PRO A 266 -7.14 -20.63 -20.69
CA PRO A 266 -7.77 -21.89 -21.09
C PRO A 266 -9.09 -22.13 -20.33
N PRO A 267 -10.15 -22.58 -21.05
CA PRO A 267 -11.45 -22.83 -20.45
C PRO A 267 -11.39 -23.98 -19.43
N ILE A 268 -12.30 -23.93 -18.45
CA ILE A 268 -12.47 -24.97 -17.45
C ILE A 268 -13.83 -25.59 -17.67
N ASN A 269 -13.86 -26.84 -18.15
CA ASN A 269 -15.11 -27.54 -18.46
C ASN A 269 -15.36 -28.74 -17.53
N SER A 270 -14.41 -29.06 -16.66
CA SER A 270 -14.45 -30.21 -15.77
C SER A 270 -13.76 -29.91 -14.44
N LEU A 271 -14.02 -30.75 -13.43
CA LEU A 271 -13.30 -30.66 -12.16
C LEU A 271 -11.79 -30.86 -12.36
N SER A 272 -11.38 -31.79 -13.23
CA SER A 272 -9.96 -32.01 -13.55
C SER A 272 -9.28 -30.77 -14.15
N ASP A 273 -10.01 -29.97 -14.94
CA ASP A 273 -9.49 -28.69 -15.43
C ASP A 273 -9.26 -27.69 -14.30
N LEU A 274 -10.16 -27.66 -13.31
CA LEU A 274 -10.04 -26.80 -12.14
C LEU A 274 -8.83 -27.22 -11.27
N GLU A 275 -8.66 -28.51 -11.00
CA GLU A 275 -7.55 -29.06 -10.20
C GLU A 275 -6.17 -28.68 -10.77
N ARG A 276 -6.08 -28.61 -12.09
CA ARG A 276 -4.85 -28.23 -12.80
C ARG A 276 -4.43 -26.80 -12.44
N VAL A 277 -5.39 -25.88 -12.35
CA VAL A 277 -5.14 -24.44 -12.15
C VAL A 277 -5.16 -24.01 -10.68
N THR A 278 -5.86 -24.71 -9.78
CA THR A 278 -5.96 -24.37 -8.35
C THR A 278 -5.13 -25.29 -7.46
N SER A 279 -5.63 -26.49 -7.20
CA SER A 279 -5.01 -27.65 -6.57
C SER A 279 -6.13 -28.70 -6.41
N PRO A 280 -5.83 -29.99 -6.23
CA PRO A 280 -6.86 -30.98 -5.95
C PRO A 280 -7.75 -30.62 -4.75
N GLN A 281 -7.15 -30.12 -3.66
CA GLN A 281 -7.88 -29.72 -2.47
C GLN A 281 -8.76 -28.49 -2.70
N ASN A 282 -8.22 -27.44 -3.33
CA ASN A 282 -9.00 -26.21 -3.57
C ASN A 282 -10.13 -26.47 -4.57
N ALA A 283 -9.89 -27.27 -5.60
CA ALA A 283 -10.93 -27.68 -6.55
C ALA A 283 -12.05 -28.47 -5.86
N ALA A 284 -11.71 -29.42 -4.99
CA ALA A 284 -12.69 -30.17 -4.21
C ALA A 284 -13.49 -29.25 -3.26
N ASN A 285 -12.84 -28.29 -2.60
CA ASN A 285 -13.52 -27.32 -1.73
C ASN A 285 -14.48 -26.42 -2.53
N LEU A 286 -14.07 -25.92 -3.71
CA LEU A 286 -14.96 -25.13 -4.57
C LEU A 286 -16.14 -25.97 -5.06
N ALA A 287 -15.91 -27.23 -5.47
CA ALA A 287 -16.95 -28.14 -5.93
C ALA A 287 -17.95 -28.56 -4.82
N SER A 288 -17.53 -28.56 -3.56
CA SER A 288 -18.42 -28.86 -2.44
C SER A 288 -19.29 -27.67 -2.02
N ILE A 289 -18.82 -26.45 -2.27
CA ILE A 289 -19.53 -25.19 -1.92
C ILE A 289 -20.46 -24.75 -3.04
N TYR A 290 -19.99 -24.76 -4.30
CA TYR A 290 -20.74 -24.27 -5.44
C TYR A 290 -21.40 -25.41 -6.20
N LYS A 291 -22.72 -25.33 -6.37
CA LYS A 291 -23.50 -26.31 -7.14
C LYS A 291 -23.05 -26.41 -8.60
N ASN A 292 -22.63 -25.29 -9.18
CA ASN A 292 -22.09 -25.21 -10.53
C ASN A 292 -20.78 -24.40 -10.52
N ILE A 293 -19.75 -24.90 -11.18
CA ILE A 293 -18.45 -24.24 -11.29
C ILE A 293 -18.53 -22.86 -11.97
N ASN A 294 -19.56 -22.63 -12.79
CA ASN A 294 -19.80 -21.33 -13.42
C ASN A 294 -20.22 -20.24 -12.42
N ASP A 295 -20.71 -20.63 -11.24
CA ASP A 295 -21.21 -19.73 -10.20
C ASP A 295 -20.12 -19.32 -9.19
N VAL A 296 -18.89 -19.81 -9.35
CA VAL A 296 -17.78 -19.49 -8.45
C VAL A 296 -17.51 -17.99 -8.46
N ASP A 297 -17.61 -17.36 -7.29
CA ASP A 297 -17.31 -15.94 -7.11
C ASP A 297 -15.87 -15.64 -7.53
N PHE A 298 -15.64 -14.50 -8.19
CA PHE A 298 -14.31 -14.16 -8.70
C PHE A 298 -13.22 -14.16 -7.61
N PHE A 299 -13.54 -13.62 -6.42
CA PHE A 299 -12.58 -13.60 -5.32
C PHE A 299 -12.17 -15.02 -4.87
N ALA A 300 -13.15 -15.90 -4.67
CA ALA A 300 -12.90 -17.27 -4.22
C ALA A 300 -12.12 -18.09 -5.26
N GLY A 301 -12.53 -18.00 -6.53
CA GLY A 301 -11.86 -18.70 -7.63
C GLY A 301 -10.43 -18.20 -7.88
N GLY A 302 -10.24 -16.88 -7.93
CA GLY A 302 -8.93 -16.28 -8.18
C GLY A 302 -7.93 -16.52 -7.04
N MET A 303 -8.37 -16.52 -5.78
CA MET A 303 -7.52 -16.85 -4.63
C MET A 303 -7.11 -18.33 -4.62
N SER A 304 -7.93 -19.20 -5.21
CA SER A 304 -7.68 -20.63 -5.25
C SER A 304 -6.60 -21.03 -6.27
N GLU A 305 -6.25 -20.16 -7.22
CA GLU A 305 -5.28 -20.44 -8.27
C GLU A 305 -3.85 -20.60 -7.76
N LYS A 306 -3.07 -21.47 -8.41
CA LYS A 306 -1.62 -21.57 -8.18
C LYS A 306 -0.93 -20.28 -8.64
N PRO A 307 0.09 -19.79 -7.90
CA PRO A 307 0.86 -18.63 -8.33
C PRO A 307 1.43 -18.78 -9.75
N VAL A 308 1.34 -17.70 -10.52
CA VAL A 308 1.78 -17.70 -11.92
C VAL A 308 3.29 -17.93 -12.01
N ASN A 309 3.74 -18.81 -12.92
CA ASN A 309 5.17 -19.13 -13.15
C ASN A 309 5.99 -19.56 -11.91
N GLY A 310 5.37 -19.86 -10.77
CA GLY A 310 6.08 -20.03 -9.51
C GLY A 310 6.80 -18.76 -9.01
N GLU A 311 6.56 -17.61 -9.64
CA GLU A 311 7.14 -16.32 -9.32
C GLU A 311 6.01 -15.28 -9.26
N GLY A 312 5.78 -14.68 -8.10
CA GLY A 312 4.67 -13.77 -7.86
C GLY A 312 3.72 -14.29 -6.78
N LEU A 313 2.82 -13.42 -6.31
CA LEU A 313 1.86 -13.78 -5.26
C LEU A 313 0.61 -14.44 -5.83
N SER A 314 0.09 -13.92 -6.94
CA SER A 314 -1.25 -14.26 -7.43
C SER A 314 -1.25 -15.27 -8.59
N GLY A 315 -2.37 -15.98 -8.76
CA GLY A 315 -2.60 -16.82 -9.93
C GLY A 315 -2.86 -16.04 -11.22
N PRO A 316 -2.89 -16.73 -12.38
CA PRO A 316 -2.98 -16.10 -13.70
C PRO A 316 -4.15 -15.11 -13.88
N THR A 317 -5.32 -15.37 -13.30
CA THR A 317 -6.51 -14.54 -13.49
C THR A 317 -6.38 -13.23 -12.71
N PHE A 318 -5.98 -13.28 -11.44
CA PHE A 318 -5.68 -12.06 -10.69
C PHE A 318 -4.49 -11.31 -11.28
N ALA A 319 -3.42 -12.01 -11.68
CA ALA A 319 -2.26 -11.38 -12.32
C ALA A 319 -2.65 -10.63 -13.61
N CYS A 320 -3.56 -11.17 -14.42
CA CYS A 320 -4.12 -10.48 -15.60
C CYS A 320 -4.81 -9.16 -15.22
N ILE A 321 -5.74 -9.17 -14.25
CA ILE A 321 -6.48 -7.98 -13.83
C ILE A 321 -5.57 -6.94 -13.17
N LEU A 322 -4.62 -7.38 -12.36
CA LEU A 322 -3.63 -6.51 -11.73
C LEU A 322 -2.72 -5.87 -12.78
N THR A 323 -2.21 -6.66 -13.73
CA THR A 323 -1.38 -6.16 -14.83
C THR A 323 -2.14 -5.13 -15.65
N GLU A 324 -3.37 -5.43 -16.04
CA GLU A 324 -4.19 -4.53 -16.84
C GLU A 324 -4.49 -3.22 -16.11
N GLN A 325 -4.89 -3.28 -14.84
CA GLN A 325 -5.16 -2.06 -14.07
C GLN A 325 -3.91 -1.20 -13.89
N PHE A 326 -2.77 -1.78 -13.51
CA PHE A 326 -1.53 -1.01 -13.33
C PHE A 326 -1.00 -0.46 -14.66
N ARG A 327 -1.15 -1.20 -15.77
CA ARG A 327 -0.86 -0.68 -17.11
C ARG A 327 -1.71 0.54 -17.42
N ARG A 328 -3.02 0.49 -17.17
CA ARG A 328 -3.95 1.61 -17.39
C ARG A 328 -3.63 2.82 -16.51
N LEU A 329 -3.34 2.59 -15.22
CA LEU A 329 -2.97 3.66 -14.28
C LEU A 329 -1.68 4.37 -14.69
N LYS A 330 -0.70 3.64 -15.23
CA LYS A 330 0.55 4.24 -15.74
C LYS A 330 0.34 4.95 -17.08
N ASN A 331 -0.28 4.27 -18.04
CA ASN A 331 -0.35 4.73 -19.42
C ASN A 331 -1.46 5.77 -19.67
N GLY A 332 -2.50 5.81 -18.83
CA GLY A 332 -3.54 6.83 -18.89
C GLY A 332 -3.27 8.05 -17.99
N ASP A 333 -2.23 8.01 -17.14
CA ASP A 333 -1.88 9.14 -16.28
C ASP A 333 -0.93 10.11 -17.01
N ARG A 334 -1.46 11.28 -17.38
CA ARG A 334 -0.69 12.37 -17.99
C ARG A 334 0.46 12.83 -17.10
N PHE A 335 0.32 12.73 -15.78
CA PHE A 335 1.30 13.14 -14.79
C PHE A 335 2.14 11.99 -14.24
N PHE A 336 2.13 10.81 -14.87
CA PHE A 336 3.02 9.72 -14.48
C PHE A 336 4.47 10.19 -14.55
N TYR A 337 5.24 9.93 -13.49
CA TYR A 337 6.52 10.63 -13.26
C TYR A 337 7.58 10.42 -14.35
N GLU A 338 7.50 9.35 -15.16
CA GLU A 338 8.41 9.10 -16.28
C GLU A 338 8.02 9.84 -17.57
N ASN A 339 6.83 10.45 -17.65
CA ASN A 339 6.39 11.15 -18.86
C ASN A 339 7.23 12.42 -19.10
N GLU A 340 7.39 12.76 -20.37
CA GLU A 340 7.97 14.04 -20.76
C GLU A 340 7.17 15.21 -20.16
N ASN A 341 7.86 16.30 -19.81
CA ASN A 341 7.29 17.51 -19.19
C ASN A 341 6.78 17.36 -17.74
N VAL A 342 6.85 16.18 -17.13
CA VAL A 342 6.56 16.02 -15.70
C VAL A 342 7.78 16.39 -14.87
N PHE A 343 8.95 15.83 -15.14
CA PHE A 343 10.21 16.19 -14.49
C PHE A 343 11.30 16.41 -15.54
N THR A 344 12.32 17.21 -15.20
CA THR A 344 13.53 17.29 -16.03
C THR A 344 14.29 15.97 -16.00
N PRO A 345 15.22 15.71 -16.94
CA PRO A 345 15.98 14.46 -16.93
C PRO A 345 16.82 14.27 -15.66
N SER A 346 17.36 15.37 -15.10
CA SER A 346 18.11 15.34 -13.84
C SER A 346 17.21 15.01 -12.64
N GLN A 347 16.03 15.64 -12.55
CA GLN A 347 15.05 15.34 -11.50
C GLN A 347 14.59 13.88 -11.57
N LEU A 348 14.31 13.37 -12.77
CA LEU A 348 13.89 11.99 -12.97
C LEU A 348 14.98 10.99 -12.56
N GLN A 349 16.25 11.29 -12.84
CA GLN A 349 17.37 10.47 -12.39
C GLN A 349 17.47 10.42 -10.87
N GLU A 350 17.19 11.53 -10.18
CA GLU A 350 17.15 11.55 -8.71
C GLU A 350 15.96 10.76 -8.16
N ILE A 351 14.75 10.88 -8.74
CA ILE A 351 13.56 10.12 -8.32
C ILE A 351 13.80 8.60 -8.44
N ARG A 352 14.48 8.14 -9.50
CA ARG A 352 14.79 6.72 -9.71
C ARG A 352 15.72 6.10 -8.67
N LYS A 353 16.36 6.90 -7.81
CA LYS A 353 17.18 6.41 -6.69
C LYS A 353 16.34 6.08 -5.47
N VAL A 354 15.16 6.70 -5.34
CA VAL A 354 14.31 6.59 -4.15
C VAL A 354 13.92 5.13 -3.92
N SER A 355 14.05 4.70 -2.67
CA SER A 355 13.48 3.44 -2.20
C SER A 355 12.69 3.64 -0.92
N LEU A 356 11.80 2.71 -0.61
CA LEU A 356 11.08 2.74 0.67
C LEU A 356 12.06 2.64 1.85
N ALA A 357 13.17 1.91 1.70
CA ALA A 357 14.25 1.85 2.68
C ALA A 357 14.84 3.23 2.98
N THR A 358 15.12 4.03 1.95
CA THR A 358 15.66 5.39 2.12
C THR A 358 14.65 6.30 2.83
N ILE A 359 13.36 6.24 2.46
CA ILE A 359 12.31 7.02 3.13
C ILE A 359 12.23 6.67 4.61
N MET A 360 12.30 5.37 4.94
CA MET A 360 12.33 4.91 6.34
C MET A 360 13.55 5.46 7.09
N CYS A 361 14.75 5.35 6.52
CA CYS A 361 15.99 5.85 7.14
C CYS A 361 16.00 7.37 7.35
N LEU A 362 15.39 8.15 6.46
CA LEU A 362 15.34 9.61 6.57
C LEU A 362 14.28 10.11 7.57
N ASN A 363 13.24 9.31 7.83
CA ASN A 363 12.02 9.77 8.52
C ASN A 363 11.65 8.92 9.74
N SER A 364 12.55 8.09 10.25
CA SER A 364 12.36 7.29 11.46
C SER A 364 13.68 7.04 12.17
N PRO A 365 13.68 6.72 13.47
CA PRO A 365 14.91 6.45 14.25
C PRO A 365 15.53 5.06 13.96
N ILE A 366 15.31 4.51 12.76
CA ILE A 366 15.88 3.22 12.36
C ILE A 366 17.35 3.38 12.02
N ASN A 367 18.19 2.50 12.58
CA ASN A 367 19.62 2.48 12.29
C ASN A 367 20.01 1.49 11.18
N ASN A 368 19.26 0.38 11.05
CA ASN A 368 19.55 -0.68 10.10
C ASN A 368 18.27 -1.22 9.47
N VAL A 369 18.30 -1.39 8.15
CA VAL A 369 17.19 -1.89 7.35
C VAL A 369 17.73 -2.57 6.08
N GLN A 370 16.96 -3.47 5.49
CA GLN A 370 17.26 -4.08 4.20
C GLN A 370 17.08 -3.06 3.07
N ALA A 371 17.87 -3.17 1.99
CA ALA A 371 17.73 -2.29 0.84
C ALA A 371 16.40 -2.48 0.09
N ARG A 372 15.86 -3.71 0.09
CA ARG A 372 14.54 -4.05 -0.48
C ARG A 372 13.60 -4.42 0.67
N VAL A 373 12.93 -3.44 1.26
CA VAL A 373 12.13 -3.64 2.49
C VAL A 373 10.85 -4.45 2.31
N LEU A 374 10.34 -4.52 1.08
CA LEU A 374 9.20 -5.38 0.74
C LEU A 374 9.60 -6.85 0.52
N GLU A 375 10.91 -7.13 0.48
CA GLU A 375 11.45 -8.49 0.44
C GLU A 375 11.97 -8.87 1.83
N ALA A 376 11.82 -10.15 2.20
CA ALA A 376 12.32 -10.62 3.48
C ALA A 376 13.86 -10.49 3.60
N HIS A 377 14.35 -10.37 4.84
CA HIS A 377 15.78 -10.47 5.11
C HIS A 377 16.33 -11.83 4.65
N SER A 378 17.47 -11.79 3.96
CA SER A 378 18.17 -12.97 3.45
C SER A 378 19.65 -12.63 3.21
N ALA A 379 20.44 -13.63 2.80
CA ALA A 379 21.82 -13.40 2.35
C ALA A 379 21.91 -12.45 1.14
N THR A 380 20.88 -12.40 0.29
CA THR A 380 20.80 -11.52 -0.89
C THR A 380 20.07 -10.20 -0.62
N ASN A 381 19.52 -10.03 0.59
CA ASN A 381 18.88 -8.83 1.09
C ASN A 381 19.25 -8.61 2.58
N PRO A 382 20.56 -8.40 2.88
CA PRO A 382 21.02 -8.26 4.25
C PRO A 382 20.54 -6.93 4.86
N LEU A 383 20.57 -6.86 6.19
CA LEU A 383 20.46 -5.58 6.88
C LEU A 383 21.69 -4.72 6.57
N MET A 384 21.45 -3.44 6.28
CA MET A 384 22.49 -2.44 6.03
C MET A 384 22.28 -1.25 6.95
N SER A 385 23.35 -0.51 7.24
CA SER A 385 23.24 0.73 7.99
C SER A 385 22.42 1.75 7.18
N CYS A 386 21.64 2.58 7.86
CA CYS A 386 20.91 3.65 7.20
C CYS A 386 21.85 4.66 6.52
N GLN A 387 23.07 4.83 7.03
CA GLN A 387 24.10 5.62 6.36
C GLN A 387 24.46 5.06 4.98
N ASP A 388 24.66 3.74 4.88
CA ASP A 388 24.96 3.08 3.60
C ASP A 388 23.77 3.13 2.63
N ILE A 389 22.54 2.93 3.13
CA ILE A 389 21.31 3.03 2.34
C ILE A 389 21.17 4.44 1.74
N ILE A 390 21.30 5.48 2.59
CA ILE A 390 21.19 6.88 2.17
C ILE A 390 22.31 7.23 1.17
N ALA A 391 23.54 6.79 1.41
CA ALA A 391 24.67 7.08 0.52
C ALA A 391 24.48 6.52 -0.90
N ARG A 392 23.82 5.36 -1.04
CA ARG A 392 23.60 4.68 -2.33
C ARG A 392 22.34 5.13 -3.05
N SER A 393 21.27 5.40 -2.32
CA SER A 393 19.90 5.45 -2.84
C SER A 393 19.13 6.69 -2.39
N SER A 394 19.81 7.74 -1.93
CA SER A 394 19.14 9.00 -1.59
C SER A 394 19.05 9.94 -2.79
N MET A 395 17.84 10.46 -2.97
CA MET A 395 17.52 11.50 -3.95
C MET A 395 18.13 12.82 -3.51
N ARG A 396 18.92 13.45 -4.38
CA ARG A 396 19.47 14.79 -4.14
C ARG A 396 18.41 15.84 -4.48
N LEU A 397 17.93 16.55 -3.46
CA LEU A 397 16.90 17.57 -3.63
C LEU A 397 17.38 18.83 -4.36
N ASP A 398 18.70 19.05 -4.49
CA ASP A 398 19.24 20.19 -5.23
C ASP A 398 18.88 20.18 -6.73
N ALA A 399 18.52 19.02 -7.29
CA ALA A 399 18.02 18.93 -8.67
C ALA A 399 16.62 19.58 -8.86
N PHE A 400 15.95 19.96 -7.77
CA PHE A 400 14.61 20.57 -7.75
C PHE A 400 14.63 22.05 -7.37
N LEU A 401 15.82 22.63 -7.18
CA LEU A 401 16.05 24.07 -7.11
C LEU A 401 16.22 24.62 -8.54
#